data_AF-A0A293MJU5-F1
#
_entry.id   AF-A0A293MJU5-F1
#
_cell.length_a   1.000
_cell.length_b   1.000
_cell.length_c   1.000
_cell.angle_alpha   90.00
_cell.angle_beta   90.00
_cell.angle_gamma   90.00
#
_symmetry.space_group_name_H-M   'P 1'
#
loop_
_entity.id
_entity.type
_entity.pdbx_description
1 polymer ?
#
loop_
_entity_poly.entity_id
_entity_poly.type
_entity_poly.pdbx_seq_one_letter_code
_entity_poly.pdbx_strand_id
1 'polypeptide(L)'
;MDELLGNIRQAYVACKTIQERCRVLTLLPSSLSQGEIQRTIPEATIYLIRKSKKLRENGGVWATYDQYAGRNIIDPEHVKIALEYYLNDDLDCSIQSPRPRDVVRVRGADGTNLVPKRYMSRTIRESYLKLREAHPEVKIGLTKFYSLRPAHVVTSPYREECVCVHCANYELCMSAISHVSEEAPTLQDITLLCLCKTQTRLCILGKCELCPGADALTIDTLNALRNLVLRTDDFLALVRKWLFGYISHDYVRSAQRSAIWTEKIVEDPRKIVLHFDYAENWTIVYSSEIQSYHWQKKQITIFTCVLTTSSSPRSLIFTCVLTTSSSPRSFAVVSDALHHDTAFTLLALKKIDEFLDEVGPIYTSCTYVSDGAAAHFKNRFQFYELKSNAYVQKWLFSAPGHGKNACDGIGGVVKHSASIYNLRSDASGAIQNANDLIRKLQPKLPNVTLILVSREEAEAFREKKKANEWTSVPTVPKLRSSYTWVKQGEEVVCEPL
;
A
#
# COMPACT_ATOMS: atom_id res chain seq x y z
N MET A 1 29.50 -6.42 58.35
CA MET A 1 29.43 -5.89 56.97
C MET A 1 28.38 -6.65 56.17
N ASP A 2 28.31 -7.98 56.30
CA ASP A 2 27.34 -8.82 55.57
C ASP A 2 25.87 -8.55 55.93
N GLU A 3 25.56 -8.27 57.21
CA GLU A 3 24.21 -7.90 57.64
C GLU A 3 23.72 -6.60 56.98
N LEU A 4 24.59 -5.60 56.85
CA LEU A 4 24.28 -4.34 56.18
C LEU A 4 24.03 -4.54 54.68
N LEU A 5 24.83 -5.39 54.02
CA LEU A 5 24.64 -5.73 52.62
C LEU A 5 23.35 -6.53 52.39
N GLY A 6 22.98 -7.42 53.31
CA GLY A 6 21.70 -8.12 53.32
C GLY A 6 20.51 -7.15 53.42
N ASN A 7 20.58 -6.17 54.33
CA ASN A 7 19.55 -5.16 54.50
C ASN A 7 19.39 -4.28 53.25
N ILE A 8 20.50 -3.88 52.60
CA ILE A 8 20.47 -3.10 51.36
C ILE A 8 19.83 -3.92 50.22
N ARG A 9 20.13 -5.22 50.13
CA ARG A 9 19.49 -6.10 49.14
C ARG A 9 17.99 -6.20 49.37
N GLN A 10 17.56 -6.40 50.62
CA GLN A 10 16.13 -6.46 50.96
C GLN A 10 15.41 -5.15 50.60
N ALA A 11 16.03 -4.00 50.91
CA ALA A 11 15.51 -2.68 50.51
C ALA A 11 15.45 -2.52 48.98
N TYR A 12 16.46 -3.00 48.24
CA TYR A 12 16.50 -2.94 46.79
C TYR A 12 15.37 -3.74 46.14
N VAL A 13 15.10 -4.96 46.64
CA VAL A 13 14.01 -5.82 46.17
C VAL A 13 12.64 -5.20 46.48
N ALA A 14 12.49 -4.53 47.62
CA ALA A 14 11.24 -3.87 48.00
C ALA A 14 10.91 -2.61 47.18
N CYS A 15 11.88 -2.03 46.46
CA CYS A 15 11.67 -0.82 45.66
C CYS A 15 10.79 -1.09 44.42
N LYS A 16 9.79 -0.21 44.20
CA LYS A 16 8.81 -0.34 43.11
C LYS A 16 9.26 0.34 41.83
N THR A 17 10.09 1.37 41.94
CA THR A 17 10.55 2.16 40.78
C THR A 17 12.05 1.99 40.53
N ILE A 18 12.46 2.22 39.27
CA ILE A 18 13.87 2.21 38.86
C ILE A 18 14.67 3.31 39.58
N GLN A 19 14.03 4.45 39.88
CA GLN A 19 14.67 5.57 40.58
C GLN A 19 15.00 5.20 42.03
N GLU A 20 14.05 4.59 42.75
CA GLU A 20 14.28 4.10 44.12
C GLU A 20 15.37 3.03 44.15
N ARG A 21 15.35 2.08 43.20
CA ARG A 21 16.38 1.05 43.04
C ARG A 21 17.77 1.66 42.83
N CYS A 22 17.90 2.65 41.95
CA CYS A 22 19.15 3.38 41.77
C CYS A 22 19.60 4.12 43.03
N ARG A 23 18.65 4.72 43.77
CA ARG A 23 18.93 5.45 45.02
C ARG A 23 19.47 4.53 46.11
N VAL A 24 18.82 3.39 46.33
CA VAL A 24 19.26 2.40 47.34
C VAL A 24 20.68 1.90 47.05
N LEU A 25 21.01 1.66 45.78
CA LEU A 25 22.36 1.23 45.39
C LEU A 25 23.44 2.29 45.66
N THR A 26 23.10 3.57 45.90
CA THR A 26 24.09 4.59 46.30
C THR A 26 24.62 4.38 47.72
N LEU A 27 23.93 3.61 48.56
CA LEU A 27 24.37 3.28 49.93
C LEU A 27 25.60 2.36 49.94
N LEU A 28 25.81 1.58 48.88
CA LEU A 28 26.90 0.61 48.80
C LEU A 28 28.27 1.31 48.76
N PRO A 29 29.29 0.84 49.50
CA PRO A 29 30.62 1.46 49.52
C PRO A 29 31.21 1.66 48.11
N SER A 30 31.85 2.81 47.89
CA SER A 30 32.49 3.13 46.60
C SER A 30 33.64 2.19 46.23
N SER A 31 34.23 1.54 47.23
CA SER A 31 35.29 0.53 47.08
C SER A 31 34.81 -0.76 46.41
N LEU A 32 33.51 -1.08 46.45
CA LEU A 32 32.98 -2.29 45.81
C LEU A 32 32.95 -2.12 44.30
N SER A 33 33.56 -3.05 43.57
CA SER A 33 33.50 -3.12 42.11
C SER A 33 32.09 -3.45 41.62
N GLN A 34 31.80 -3.16 40.35
CA GLN A 34 30.49 -3.48 39.76
C GLN A 34 30.19 -4.99 39.84
N GLY A 35 31.20 -5.83 39.65
CA GLY A 35 31.08 -7.28 39.73
C GLY A 35 30.88 -7.82 41.15
N GLU A 36 31.39 -7.13 42.17
CA GLU A 36 31.10 -7.47 43.57
C GLU A 36 29.68 -7.09 43.95
N ILE A 37 29.24 -5.89 43.56
CA ILE A 37 27.85 -5.44 43.78
C ILE A 37 26.85 -6.39 43.10
N GLN A 38 27.13 -6.81 41.86
CA GLN A 38 26.30 -7.76 41.13
C GLN A 38 26.24 -9.14 41.80
N ARG A 39 27.33 -9.58 42.44
CA ARG A 39 27.36 -10.84 43.21
C ARG A 39 26.54 -10.74 44.49
N THR A 40 26.59 -9.59 45.16
CA THR A 40 25.83 -9.35 46.40
C THR A 40 24.34 -9.11 46.15
N ILE A 41 23.99 -8.42 45.06
CA ILE A 41 22.62 -8.11 44.65
C ILE A 41 22.41 -8.56 43.19
N PRO A 42 22.14 -9.85 42.95
CA PRO A 42 21.93 -10.39 41.61
C PRO A 42 20.77 -9.73 40.84
N GLU A 43 19.79 -9.18 41.56
CA GLU A 43 18.61 -8.51 41.00
C GLU A 43 18.93 -7.11 40.44
N ALA A 44 20.09 -6.55 40.78
CA ALA A 44 20.55 -5.29 40.21
C ALA A 44 21.16 -5.54 38.84
N THR A 45 20.77 -4.79 37.81
CA THR A 45 21.43 -4.90 36.50
C THR A 45 22.71 -4.08 36.49
N ILE A 46 23.70 -4.51 35.70
CA ILE A 46 24.96 -3.77 35.48
C ILE A 46 24.67 -2.30 35.07
N TYR A 47 23.63 -2.08 34.28
CA TYR A 47 23.17 -0.74 33.92
C TYR A 47 22.82 0.10 35.15
N LEU A 48 22.01 -0.42 36.08
CA LEU A 48 21.59 0.31 37.28
C LEU A 48 22.72 0.53 38.28
N ILE A 49 23.62 -0.45 38.42
CA ILE A 49 24.82 -0.34 39.27
C ILE A 49 25.75 0.77 38.74
N ARG A 50 25.98 0.81 37.42
CA ARG A 50 26.78 1.88 36.81
C ARG A 50 26.11 3.24 37.00
N LYS A 51 24.79 3.29 36.82
CA LYS A 51 24.02 4.52 36.95
C LYS A 51 23.97 5.05 38.39
N SER A 52 23.87 4.17 39.38
CA SER A 52 23.89 4.55 40.80
C SER A 52 25.26 5.03 41.26
N LYS A 53 26.36 4.44 40.79
CA LYS A 53 27.72 4.94 41.05
C LYS A 53 27.90 6.37 40.54
N LYS A 54 27.48 6.62 39.29
CA LYS A 54 27.52 7.97 38.70
C LYS A 54 26.62 8.97 39.45
N LEU A 55 25.44 8.52 39.89
CA LEU A 55 24.54 9.33 40.71
C LEU A 55 25.17 9.69 42.06
N ARG A 56 25.88 8.74 42.70
CA ARG A 56 26.61 8.96 43.95
C ARG A 56 27.81 9.89 43.76
N GLU A 57 28.55 9.76 42.66
CA GLU A 57 29.67 10.66 42.33
C GLU A 57 29.18 12.11 42.18
N ASN A 58 28.02 12.31 41.53
CA ASN A 58 27.49 13.64 41.27
C ASN A 58 26.72 14.26 42.44
N GLY A 59 26.01 13.46 43.26
CA GLY A 59 25.06 13.94 44.26
C GLY A 59 25.23 13.35 45.67
N GLY A 60 26.21 12.48 45.88
CA GLY A 60 26.49 11.84 47.17
C GLY A 60 25.62 10.62 47.49
N VAL A 61 25.77 10.13 48.73
CA VAL A 61 24.98 9.00 49.25
C VAL A 61 23.53 9.43 49.42
N TRP A 62 22.58 8.61 48.96
CA TRP A 62 21.13 8.87 49.02
C TRP A 62 20.59 9.91 48.04
N ALA A 63 21.40 10.31 47.04
CA ALA A 63 21.01 11.24 45.99
C ALA A 63 19.81 10.76 45.16
N THR A 64 18.94 11.71 44.79
CA THR A 64 17.84 11.50 43.85
C THR A 64 18.18 12.15 42.51
N TYR A 65 17.64 11.61 41.40
CA TYR A 65 17.65 12.36 40.15
C TYR A 65 16.85 13.65 40.34
N ASP A 66 17.35 14.75 39.78
CA ASP A 66 16.51 15.91 39.54
C ASP A 66 15.27 15.44 38.78
N GLN A 67 14.09 15.85 39.25
CA GLN A 67 12.88 15.66 38.46
C GLN A 67 13.17 16.25 37.09
N TYR A 68 12.86 15.52 36.00
CA TYR A 68 12.96 16.09 34.66
C TYR A 68 12.23 17.43 34.71
N ALA A 69 12.99 18.54 34.63
CA ALA A 69 12.41 19.86 34.49
C ALA A 69 11.38 19.74 33.37
N GLY A 70 10.11 20.01 33.71
CA GLY A 70 8.99 19.80 32.82
C GLY A 70 9.34 20.31 31.44
N ARG A 71 9.13 19.45 30.44
CA ARG A 71 9.23 19.73 29.00
C ARG A 71 8.97 21.21 28.72
N ASN A 72 9.87 21.86 27.97
CA ASN A 72 9.68 23.21 27.41
C ASN A 72 8.19 23.47 27.16
N ILE A 73 7.59 24.32 27.99
CA ILE A 73 6.20 24.73 27.80
C ILE A 73 6.20 25.40 26.43
N ILE A 74 5.59 24.73 25.46
CA ILE A 74 5.45 25.26 24.12
C ILE A 74 4.58 26.49 24.26
N ASP A 75 5.07 27.60 23.73
CA ASP A 75 4.35 28.87 23.75
C ASP A 75 2.90 28.65 23.27
N PRO A 76 1.88 29.03 24.07
CA PRO A 76 0.49 28.96 23.66
C PRO A 76 0.21 29.63 22.32
N GLU A 77 0.96 30.67 21.97
CA GLU A 77 0.80 31.37 20.69
C GLU A 77 1.23 30.49 19.51
N HIS A 78 2.33 29.73 19.66
CA HIS A 78 2.75 28.78 18.64
C HIS A 78 1.71 27.67 18.43
N VAL A 79 1.06 27.23 19.52
CA VAL A 79 -0.03 26.25 19.45
C VAL A 79 -1.21 26.82 18.68
N LYS A 80 -1.57 28.07 18.93
CA LYS A 80 -2.65 28.77 18.23
C LYS A 80 -2.37 28.90 16.74
N ILE A 81 -1.17 29.33 16.35
CA ILE A 81 -0.74 29.41 14.94
C ILE A 81 -0.86 28.03 14.26
N ALA A 82 -0.40 26.97 14.92
CA ALA A 82 -0.53 25.62 14.38
C ALA A 82 -1.99 25.15 14.21
N LEU A 83 -2.88 25.55 15.11
CA LEU A 83 -4.32 25.24 15.02
C LEU A 83 -4.99 26.04 13.90
N GLU A 84 -4.73 27.33 13.81
CA GLU A 84 -5.20 28.19 12.72
C GLU A 84 -4.73 27.67 11.36
N TYR A 85 -3.49 27.19 11.29
CA TYR A 85 -2.95 26.56 10.08
C TYR A 85 -3.75 25.34 9.63
N TYR A 86 -4.34 24.55 10.55
CA TYR A 86 -5.23 23.45 10.17
C TYR A 86 -6.61 23.92 9.74
N LEU A 87 -7.10 25.06 10.23
CA LEU A 87 -8.51 25.46 10.11
C LEU A 87 -8.77 26.55 9.07
N ASN A 88 -7.75 27.27 8.64
CA ASN A 88 -7.88 28.31 7.65
C ASN A 88 -7.85 27.72 6.23
N ASP A 89 -8.91 27.95 5.45
CA ASP A 89 -9.02 27.50 4.06
C ASP A 89 -7.96 28.16 3.15
N ASP A 90 -7.57 29.42 3.42
CA ASP A 90 -6.62 30.18 2.60
C ASP A 90 -5.19 29.62 2.68
N LEU A 91 -4.89 28.86 3.74
CA LEU A 91 -3.57 28.27 3.96
C LEU A 91 -3.40 26.91 3.27
N ASP A 92 -4.46 26.42 2.59
CA ASP A 92 -4.44 25.20 1.76
C ASP A 92 -3.79 24.00 2.50
N CYS A 93 -4.13 23.87 3.78
CA CYS A 93 -3.72 22.77 4.66
C CYS A 93 -4.84 21.75 4.81
N SER A 94 -6.08 22.24 5.00
CA SER A 94 -7.30 21.44 4.97
C SER A 94 -8.46 22.24 4.42
N ILE A 95 -9.46 21.55 3.87
CA ILE A 95 -10.66 22.15 3.26
C ILE A 95 -11.90 21.59 3.97
N GLN A 96 -12.86 22.45 4.31
CA GLN A 96 -14.13 22.00 4.90
C GLN A 96 -14.97 21.17 3.92
N SER A 97 -15.61 20.11 4.42
CA SER A 97 -16.57 19.33 3.63
C SER A 97 -17.75 20.22 3.22
N PRO A 98 -18.14 20.25 1.94
CA PRO A 98 -19.30 21.00 1.49
C PRO A 98 -20.63 20.32 1.86
N ARG A 99 -20.59 19.10 2.41
CA ARG A 99 -21.79 18.30 2.73
C ARG A 99 -22.30 18.62 4.16
N PRO A 100 -23.55 19.08 4.33
CA PRO A 100 -24.10 19.41 5.66
C PRO A 100 -24.15 18.23 6.65
N ARG A 101 -24.19 16.98 6.14
CA ARG A 101 -24.21 15.76 6.96
C ARG A 101 -22.83 15.26 7.38
N ASP A 102 -21.75 15.79 6.79
CA ASP A 102 -20.38 15.42 7.15
C ASP A 102 -19.92 16.18 8.39
N VAL A 103 -20.41 15.76 9.56
CA VAL A 103 -20.09 16.33 10.86
C VAL A 103 -19.45 15.29 11.79
N VAL A 104 -18.62 15.74 12.72
CA VAL A 104 -18.00 14.94 13.78
C VAL A 104 -18.50 15.43 15.13
N ARG A 105 -18.86 14.50 16.02
CA ARG A 105 -19.15 14.81 17.42
C ARG A 105 -17.83 15.09 18.16
N VAL A 106 -17.64 16.34 18.58
CA VAL A 106 -16.49 16.78 19.37
C VAL A 106 -16.98 17.12 20.78
N ARG A 107 -16.35 16.52 21.79
CA ARG A 107 -16.67 16.77 23.21
C ARG A 107 -15.83 17.95 23.70
N GLY A 108 -16.48 19.07 24.00
CA GLY A 108 -15.88 20.28 24.56
C GLY A 108 -16.18 20.44 26.06
N ALA A 109 -15.74 21.57 26.63
CA ALA A 109 -16.02 21.93 28.03
C ALA A 109 -17.52 22.15 28.28
N ASP A 110 -18.25 22.64 27.28
CA ASP A 110 -19.66 23.04 27.39
C ASP A 110 -20.65 21.98 26.87
N GLY A 111 -20.16 20.79 26.49
CA GLY A 111 -21.00 19.70 25.97
C GLY A 111 -20.46 19.03 24.70
N THR A 112 -21.30 18.23 24.04
CA THR A 112 -20.95 17.58 22.75
C THR A 112 -21.49 18.42 21.60
N ASN A 113 -20.59 19.00 20.81
CA ASN A 113 -20.92 19.82 19.65
C ASN A 113 -20.67 19.05 18.35
N LEU A 114 -21.54 19.26 17.36
CA LEU A 114 -21.35 18.74 16.00
C LEU A 114 -20.55 19.77 15.19
N VAL A 115 -19.35 19.38 14.75
CA VAL A 115 -18.45 20.25 13.97
C VAL A 115 -18.29 19.68 12.56
N PRO A 116 -18.35 20.48 11.48
CA PRO A 116 -18.11 20.01 10.12
C PRO A 116 -16.74 19.34 9.96
N LYS A 117 -16.70 18.24 9.20
CA LYS A 117 -15.44 17.60 8.80
C LYS A 117 -14.64 18.54 7.91
N ARG A 118 -13.32 18.51 8.08
CA ARG A 118 -12.34 19.10 7.17
C ARG A 118 -11.42 17.99 6.66
N TYR A 119 -10.98 18.08 5.43
CA TYR A 119 -10.07 17.11 4.81
C TYR A 119 -8.74 17.77 4.53
N MET A 120 -7.65 17.15 4.95
CA MET A 120 -6.31 17.65 4.63
C MET A 120 -6.07 17.55 3.12
N SER A 121 -5.57 18.63 2.52
CA SER A 121 -5.23 18.67 1.09
C SER A 121 -3.86 18.04 0.79
N ARG A 122 -3.03 17.88 1.83
CA ARG A 122 -1.65 17.34 1.78
C ARG A 122 -1.37 16.45 2.98
N THR A 123 -0.25 15.74 2.95
CA THR A 123 0.18 14.96 4.12
C THR A 123 0.48 15.88 5.31
N ILE A 124 0.35 15.39 6.54
CA ILE A 124 0.71 16.17 7.75
C ILE A 124 2.18 16.59 7.71
N ARG A 125 3.06 15.75 7.14
CA ARG A 125 4.49 16.05 7.02
C ARG A 125 4.75 17.21 6.06
N GLU A 126 4.11 17.22 4.90
CA GLU A 126 4.20 18.35 3.95
C GLU A 126 3.59 19.62 4.56
N SER A 127 2.47 19.49 5.25
CA SER A 127 1.81 20.61 5.94
C SER A 127 2.71 21.22 7.02
N TYR A 128 3.43 20.39 7.77
CA TYR A 128 4.42 20.83 8.75
C TYR A 128 5.62 21.55 8.12
N LEU A 129 6.13 21.03 6.99
CA LEU A 129 7.23 21.69 6.27
C LEU A 129 6.80 23.08 5.80
N LYS A 130 5.60 23.20 5.23
CA LYS A 130 5.03 24.48 4.80
C LYS A 130 4.77 25.44 5.97
N LEU A 131 4.27 24.94 7.11
CA LEU A 131 4.15 25.73 8.33
C LEU A 131 5.52 26.27 8.76
N ARG A 132 6.58 25.47 8.67
CA ARG A 132 7.94 25.88 9.04
C ARG A 132 8.54 26.90 8.07
N GLU A 133 8.20 26.80 6.79
CA GLU A 133 8.57 27.79 5.77
C GLU A 133 7.83 29.12 5.99
N ALA A 134 6.52 29.07 6.24
CA ALA A 134 5.68 30.25 6.43
C ALA A 134 5.90 30.94 7.79
N HIS A 135 6.19 30.15 8.83
CA HIS A 135 6.39 30.61 10.20
C HIS A 135 7.69 30.04 10.81
N PRO A 136 8.89 30.54 10.43
CA PRO A 136 10.19 30.09 10.96
C PRO A 136 10.38 30.30 12.47
N GLU A 137 9.56 31.13 13.11
CA GLU A 137 9.52 31.42 14.54
C GLU A 137 8.87 30.32 15.38
N VAL A 138 7.93 29.55 14.81
CA VAL A 138 7.12 28.56 15.53
C VAL A 138 7.96 27.36 16.00
N LYS A 139 8.26 27.28 17.30
CA LYS A 139 9.09 26.20 17.89
C LYS A 139 8.26 24.94 18.24
N ILE A 140 7.57 24.38 17.26
CA ILE A 140 6.80 23.13 17.40
C ILE A 140 7.52 22.02 16.61
N GLY A 141 7.70 20.86 17.23
CA GLY A 141 8.22 19.67 16.53
C GLY A 141 7.11 18.88 15.82
N LEU A 142 7.47 18.11 14.79
CA LEU A 142 6.53 17.33 13.96
C LEU A 142 5.54 16.51 14.80
N THR A 143 6.03 15.74 15.79
CA THR A 143 5.16 14.92 16.66
C THR A 143 4.13 15.75 17.41
N LYS A 144 4.50 16.95 17.87
CA LYS A 144 3.55 17.85 18.53
C LYS A 144 2.54 18.39 17.52
N PHE A 145 2.98 18.83 16.34
CA PHE A 145 2.09 19.28 15.26
C PHE A 145 1.06 18.22 14.86
N TYR A 146 1.47 16.94 14.82
CA TYR A 146 0.57 15.80 14.64
C TYR A 146 -0.50 15.73 15.74
N SER A 147 -0.11 15.87 17.02
CA SER A 147 -1.06 15.80 18.14
C SER A 147 -1.97 17.02 18.28
N LEU A 148 -1.58 18.17 17.71
CA LEU A 148 -2.41 19.38 17.72
C LEU A 148 -3.52 19.36 16.66
N ARG A 149 -3.47 18.41 15.72
CA ARG A 149 -4.51 18.28 14.68
C ARG A 149 -5.88 18.05 15.32
N PRO A 150 -6.87 18.91 15.06
CA PRO A 150 -8.23 18.72 15.56
C PRO A 150 -8.85 17.43 15.03
N ALA A 151 -9.68 16.76 15.85
CA ALA A 151 -10.29 15.46 15.49
C ALA A 151 -11.20 15.52 14.24
N HIS A 152 -11.77 16.69 13.95
CA HIS A 152 -12.60 16.92 12.77
C HIS A 152 -11.79 17.20 11.49
N VAL A 153 -10.46 17.32 11.57
CA VAL A 153 -9.55 17.47 10.42
C VAL A 153 -8.96 16.10 10.05
N VAL A 154 -9.52 15.47 9.02
CA VAL A 154 -9.23 14.11 8.58
C VAL A 154 -8.13 14.10 7.51
N THR A 155 -7.18 13.17 7.62
CA THR A 155 -5.95 13.12 6.80
C THR A 155 -6.14 12.65 5.35
N SER A 156 -7.28 12.05 5.01
CA SER A 156 -7.66 11.75 3.63
C SER A 156 -9.11 11.26 3.59
N PRO A 157 -9.91 11.63 2.58
CA PRO A 157 -10.94 10.74 2.07
C PRO A 157 -10.24 9.51 1.47
N TYR A 158 -10.76 8.31 1.73
CA TYR A 158 -10.27 7.09 1.08
C TYR A 158 -10.44 7.25 -0.43
N ARG A 159 -9.37 7.24 -1.23
CA ARG A 159 -9.49 7.09 -2.68
C ARG A 159 -9.98 5.67 -2.90
N GLU A 160 -11.22 5.50 -3.38
CA GLU A 160 -11.73 4.17 -3.72
C GLU A 160 -10.79 3.53 -4.75
N GLU A 161 -10.02 2.54 -4.30
CA GLU A 161 -9.02 1.86 -5.14
C GLU A 161 -9.72 0.98 -6.18
N CYS A 162 -10.96 0.55 -5.91
CA CYS A 162 -11.78 -0.23 -6.82
C CYS A 162 -13.03 0.54 -7.27
N VAL A 163 -13.15 0.73 -8.59
CA VAL A 163 -14.33 1.29 -9.25
C VAL A 163 -14.84 0.35 -10.35
N CYS A 164 -14.70 -0.96 -10.16
CA CYS A 164 -15.18 -1.93 -11.12
C CYS A 164 -16.73 -1.92 -11.15
N VAL A 165 -17.31 -2.36 -12.26
CA VAL A 165 -18.77 -2.37 -12.46
C VAL A 165 -19.53 -3.15 -11.37
N HIS A 166 -18.95 -4.23 -10.84
CA HIS A 166 -19.58 -5.04 -9.80
C HIS A 166 -19.60 -4.33 -8.45
N CYS A 167 -18.47 -3.79 -8.01
CA CYS A 167 -18.38 -3.04 -6.75
C CYS A 167 -19.21 -1.74 -6.84
N ALA A 168 -19.05 -0.96 -7.91
CA ALA A 168 -19.74 0.32 -8.04
C ALA A 168 -21.27 0.15 -8.04
N ASN A 169 -21.81 -0.78 -8.83
CA ASN A 169 -23.26 -0.96 -8.88
C ASN A 169 -23.83 -1.61 -7.60
N TYR A 170 -23.08 -2.49 -6.94
CA TYR A 170 -23.47 -3.01 -5.63
C TYR A 170 -23.52 -1.88 -4.59
N GLU A 171 -22.46 -1.07 -4.50
CA GLU A 171 -22.41 0.07 -3.57
C GLU A 171 -23.51 1.10 -3.86
N LEU A 172 -23.83 1.35 -5.13
CA LEU A 172 -24.97 2.22 -5.50
C LEU A 172 -26.31 1.63 -5.01
N CYS A 173 -26.53 0.32 -5.15
CA CYS A 173 -27.72 -0.34 -4.62
C CYS A 173 -27.77 -0.24 -3.08
N MET A 174 -26.66 -0.50 -2.40
CA MET A 174 -26.57 -0.41 -0.95
C MET A 174 -26.74 1.01 -0.42
N SER A 175 -26.19 2.00 -1.13
CA SER A 175 -26.38 3.42 -0.83
C SER A 175 -27.85 3.82 -0.95
N ALA A 176 -28.54 3.38 -2.01
CA ALA A 176 -29.97 3.62 -2.18
C ALA A 176 -30.80 2.99 -1.05
N ILE A 177 -30.48 1.76 -0.64
CA ILE A 177 -31.12 1.10 0.51
C ILE A 177 -30.85 1.87 1.81
N SER A 178 -29.62 2.33 2.01
CA SER A 178 -29.22 3.07 3.21
C SER A 178 -29.92 4.43 3.31
N HIS A 179 -30.30 5.04 2.18
CA HIS A 179 -31.02 6.31 2.17
C HIS A 179 -32.47 6.21 2.66
N VAL A 180 -33.07 5.02 2.59
CA VAL A 180 -34.46 4.75 3.02
C VAL A 180 -34.53 4.03 4.37
N SER A 181 -33.39 3.83 5.04
CA SER A 181 -33.25 3.16 6.32
C SER A 181 -32.68 4.09 7.39
N GLU A 182 -33.03 3.88 8.65
CA GLU A 182 -32.31 4.50 9.77
C GLU A 182 -30.93 3.84 9.98
N GLU A 183 -30.81 2.54 9.69
CA GLU A 183 -29.56 1.76 9.75
C GLU A 183 -29.31 0.98 8.46
N ALA A 184 -28.14 1.14 7.86
CA ALA A 184 -27.78 0.44 6.63
C ALA A 184 -27.61 -1.07 6.87
N PRO A 185 -28.27 -1.96 6.10
CA PRO A 185 -28.01 -3.39 6.19
C PRO A 185 -26.59 -3.71 5.72
N THR A 186 -25.93 -4.65 6.39
CA THR A 186 -24.60 -5.12 5.98
C THR A 186 -24.71 -6.16 4.87
N LEU A 187 -23.60 -6.41 4.16
CA LEU A 187 -23.50 -7.53 3.22
C LEU A 187 -23.85 -8.87 3.90
N GLN A 188 -23.46 -9.04 5.17
CA GLN A 188 -23.74 -10.25 5.92
C GLN A 188 -25.24 -10.43 6.20
N ASP A 189 -25.95 -9.34 6.53
CA ASP A 189 -27.40 -9.37 6.74
C ASP A 189 -28.14 -9.83 5.48
N ILE A 190 -27.74 -9.30 4.32
CA ILE A 190 -28.37 -9.62 3.04
C ILE A 190 -28.02 -11.04 2.59
N THR A 191 -26.76 -11.45 2.75
CA THR A 191 -26.34 -12.81 2.37
C THR A 191 -27.00 -13.90 3.20
N LEU A 192 -27.34 -13.64 4.47
CA LEU A 192 -28.09 -14.58 5.31
C LEU A 192 -29.53 -14.83 4.84
N LEU A 193 -30.12 -13.92 4.05
CA LEU A 193 -31.43 -14.10 3.45
C LEU A 193 -31.40 -15.05 2.25
N CYS A 194 -30.31 -15.04 1.49
CA CYS A 194 -30.26 -15.66 0.17
C CYS A 194 -29.24 -16.80 0.03
N LEU A 195 -28.34 -16.99 1.00
CA LEU A 195 -27.39 -18.09 1.06
C LEU A 195 -27.70 -19.02 2.24
N CYS A 196 -27.11 -20.22 2.23
CA CYS A 196 -27.19 -21.13 3.37
C CYS A 196 -26.65 -20.48 4.65
N LYS A 197 -27.26 -20.79 5.81
CA LYS A 197 -26.81 -20.31 7.13
C LYS A 197 -25.33 -20.56 7.38
N THR A 198 -24.87 -21.76 7.02
CA THR A 198 -23.44 -22.09 6.96
C THR A 198 -22.96 -21.92 5.53
N GLN A 199 -22.35 -20.78 5.25
CA GLN A 199 -21.90 -20.43 3.90
C GLN A 199 -20.67 -21.26 3.52
N THR A 200 -20.80 -22.04 2.46
CA THR A 200 -19.66 -22.75 1.85
C THR A 200 -19.16 -22.01 0.63
N ARG A 201 -17.99 -22.39 0.12
CA ARG A 201 -17.46 -21.87 -1.15
C ARG A 201 -18.44 -22.06 -2.31
N LEU A 202 -19.20 -23.15 -2.35
CA LEU A 202 -20.21 -23.37 -3.38
C LEU A 202 -21.38 -22.38 -3.27
N CYS A 203 -21.75 -21.96 -2.05
CA CYS A 203 -22.77 -20.93 -1.83
C CYS A 203 -22.31 -19.59 -2.40
N ILE A 204 -21.10 -19.15 -2.05
CA ILE A 204 -20.51 -17.86 -2.45
C ILE A 204 -20.32 -17.78 -3.97
N LEU A 205 -19.95 -18.90 -4.60
CA LEU A 205 -19.77 -18.97 -6.05
C LEU A 205 -21.08 -19.22 -6.84
N GLY A 206 -22.24 -19.26 -6.16
CA GLY A 206 -23.54 -19.48 -6.80
C GLY A 206 -23.73 -20.87 -7.41
N LYS A 207 -23.04 -21.89 -6.88
CA LYS A 207 -23.08 -23.29 -7.33
C LYS A 207 -23.76 -24.24 -6.34
N CYS A 208 -24.31 -23.70 -5.25
CA CYS A 208 -24.99 -24.49 -4.24
C CYS A 208 -26.48 -24.63 -4.60
N GLU A 209 -26.95 -25.86 -4.74
CA GLU A 209 -28.35 -26.16 -5.03
C GLU A 209 -29.27 -25.98 -3.80
N LEU A 210 -28.69 -25.90 -2.60
CA LEU A 210 -29.42 -25.76 -1.33
C LEU A 210 -29.62 -24.30 -0.89
N CYS A 211 -29.02 -23.34 -1.59
CA CYS A 211 -29.18 -21.92 -1.22
C CYS A 211 -30.62 -21.46 -1.46
N PRO A 212 -31.20 -20.66 -0.55
CA PRO A 212 -32.50 -20.01 -0.78
C PRO A 212 -32.54 -19.21 -2.09
N GLY A 213 -31.39 -18.69 -2.53
CA GLY A 213 -31.21 -18.08 -3.84
C GLY A 213 -31.81 -16.68 -3.94
N ALA A 214 -31.89 -16.17 -5.17
CA ALA A 214 -32.36 -14.81 -5.42
C ALA A 214 -33.85 -14.62 -5.10
N ASP A 215 -34.65 -15.67 -5.24
CA ASP A 215 -36.09 -15.62 -5.04
C ASP A 215 -36.47 -15.42 -3.58
N ALA A 216 -35.66 -15.92 -2.65
CA ALA A 216 -35.81 -15.68 -1.22
C ALA A 216 -35.63 -14.20 -0.84
N LEU A 217 -34.92 -13.41 -1.68
CA LEU A 217 -34.77 -11.98 -1.48
C LEU A 217 -36.00 -11.26 -2.02
N THR A 218 -37.04 -11.05 -1.21
CA THR A 218 -38.26 -10.31 -1.55
C THR A 218 -38.25 -8.90 -0.94
N ILE A 219 -39.13 -8.01 -1.43
CA ILE A 219 -39.35 -6.69 -0.82
C ILE A 219 -39.63 -6.82 0.68
N ASP A 220 -40.49 -7.77 1.07
CA ASP A 220 -40.85 -7.98 2.47
C ASP A 220 -39.66 -8.43 3.32
N THR A 221 -38.88 -9.39 2.83
CA THR A 221 -37.69 -9.86 3.57
C THR A 221 -36.62 -8.79 3.71
N LEU A 222 -36.44 -7.93 2.69
CA LEU A 222 -35.54 -6.78 2.77
C LEU A 222 -36.09 -5.74 3.74
N ASN A 223 -37.37 -5.38 3.62
CA ASN A 223 -38.03 -4.43 4.52
C ASN A 223 -37.94 -4.87 5.99
N ALA A 224 -38.01 -6.17 6.25
CA ALA A 224 -37.89 -6.75 7.59
C ALA A 224 -36.48 -6.63 8.20
N LEU A 225 -35.40 -6.46 7.42
CA LEU A 225 -34.04 -6.40 7.97
C LEU A 225 -33.81 -5.20 8.88
N ARG A 226 -34.32 -4.02 8.51
CA ARG A 226 -34.10 -2.74 9.21
C ARG A 226 -35.24 -1.73 9.01
N ASN A 227 -36.49 -2.18 8.93
CA ASN A 227 -37.67 -1.34 8.67
C ASN A 227 -37.54 -0.51 7.38
N LEU A 228 -37.05 -1.12 6.30
CA LEU A 228 -36.92 -0.43 5.01
C LEU A 228 -38.31 -0.14 4.43
N VAL A 229 -38.39 0.93 3.61
CA VAL A 229 -39.58 1.25 2.81
C VAL A 229 -39.22 1.16 1.33
N LEU A 230 -38.88 -0.03 0.85
CA LEU A 230 -38.68 -0.29 -0.58
C LEU A 230 -40.05 -0.47 -1.27
N ARG A 231 -40.23 0.17 -2.43
CA ARG A 231 -41.54 0.25 -3.11
C ARG A 231 -41.57 -0.28 -4.56
N THR A 232 -40.43 -0.66 -5.13
CA THR A 232 -40.34 -0.94 -6.58
C THR A 232 -39.66 -2.29 -6.86
N ASP A 233 -40.36 -3.16 -7.57
CA ASP A 233 -39.84 -4.46 -8.04
C ASP A 233 -38.65 -4.31 -8.99
N ASP A 234 -38.62 -3.24 -9.79
CA ASP A 234 -37.49 -2.90 -10.66
C ASP A 234 -36.19 -2.73 -9.87
N PHE A 235 -36.27 -2.10 -8.69
CA PHE A 235 -35.12 -1.93 -7.82
C PHE A 235 -34.70 -3.27 -7.20
N LEU A 236 -35.66 -4.11 -6.79
CA LEU A 236 -35.37 -5.45 -6.29
C LEU A 236 -34.60 -6.29 -7.34
N ALA A 237 -35.01 -6.21 -8.61
CA ALA A 237 -34.32 -6.89 -9.70
C ALA A 237 -32.86 -6.42 -9.86
N LEU A 238 -32.61 -5.11 -9.73
CA LEU A 238 -31.25 -4.56 -9.72
C LEU A 238 -30.43 -5.05 -8.52
N VAL A 239 -31.01 -5.02 -7.32
CA VAL A 239 -30.34 -5.52 -6.10
C VAL A 239 -29.95 -6.98 -6.27
N ARG A 240 -30.88 -7.86 -6.69
CA ARG A 240 -30.59 -9.28 -6.94
C ARG A 240 -29.45 -9.43 -7.93
N LYS A 241 -29.52 -8.79 -9.10
CA LYS A 241 -28.50 -8.87 -10.14
C LYS A 241 -27.10 -8.49 -9.62
N TRP A 242 -26.99 -7.32 -8.98
CA TRP A 242 -25.69 -6.80 -8.57
C TRP A 242 -25.16 -7.47 -7.30
N LEU A 243 -26.03 -7.90 -6.38
CA LEU A 243 -25.65 -8.64 -5.18
C LEU A 243 -24.98 -9.98 -5.51
N PHE A 244 -25.61 -10.85 -6.30
CA PHE A 244 -25.03 -12.17 -6.61
C PHE A 244 -23.76 -12.05 -7.46
N GLY A 245 -23.72 -11.08 -8.37
CA GLY A 245 -22.49 -10.73 -9.09
C GLY A 245 -21.39 -10.27 -8.14
N TYR A 246 -21.73 -9.44 -7.14
CA TYR A 246 -20.79 -8.90 -6.17
C TYR A 246 -20.25 -9.96 -5.19
N ILE A 247 -21.10 -10.84 -4.64
CA ILE A 247 -20.68 -11.86 -3.65
C ILE A 247 -19.53 -12.73 -4.21
N SER A 248 -19.72 -13.29 -5.39
CA SER A 248 -18.71 -14.12 -6.04
C SER A 248 -17.45 -13.33 -6.41
N HIS A 249 -17.64 -12.10 -6.89
CA HIS A 249 -16.58 -11.19 -7.28
C HIS A 249 -15.71 -10.73 -6.09
N ASP A 250 -16.32 -10.38 -4.95
CA ASP A 250 -15.64 -9.94 -3.74
C ASP A 250 -14.84 -11.07 -3.09
N TYR A 251 -15.38 -12.29 -3.11
CA TYR A 251 -14.64 -13.48 -2.69
C TYR A 251 -13.40 -13.73 -3.55
N VAL A 252 -13.56 -13.74 -4.87
CA VAL A 252 -12.45 -13.90 -5.83
C VAL A 252 -11.38 -12.83 -5.61
N ARG A 253 -11.79 -11.56 -5.50
CA ARG A 253 -10.91 -10.42 -5.22
C ARG A 253 -10.13 -10.62 -3.93
N SER A 254 -10.82 -10.95 -2.84
CA SER A 254 -10.22 -11.10 -1.52
C SER A 254 -9.24 -12.28 -1.48
N ALA A 255 -9.62 -13.42 -2.06
CA ALA A 255 -8.74 -14.59 -2.17
C ALA A 255 -7.48 -14.29 -2.99
N GLN A 256 -7.61 -13.63 -4.14
CA GLN A 256 -6.45 -13.25 -4.96
C GLN A 256 -5.54 -12.23 -4.28
N ARG A 257 -6.13 -11.20 -3.64
CA ARG A 257 -5.36 -10.22 -2.88
C ARG A 257 -4.58 -10.89 -1.75
N SER A 258 -5.22 -11.84 -1.05
CA SER A 258 -4.56 -12.62 0.00
C SER A 258 -3.44 -13.50 -0.57
N ALA A 259 -3.64 -14.18 -1.70
CA ALA A 259 -2.61 -15.01 -2.32
C ALA A 259 -1.38 -14.18 -2.71
N ILE A 260 -1.58 -13.04 -3.37
CA ILE A 260 -0.51 -12.12 -3.76
C ILE A 260 0.20 -11.57 -2.52
N TRP A 261 -0.55 -11.21 -1.48
CA TRP A 261 0.00 -10.74 -0.21
C TRP A 261 0.89 -11.81 0.43
N THR A 262 0.41 -13.05 0.53
CA THR A 262 1.17 -14.19 1.06
C THR A 262 2.49 -14.35 0.32
N GLU A 263 2.51 -14.31 -1.02
CA GLU A 263 3.75 -14.42 -1.78
C GLU A 263 4.74 -13.29 -1.50
N LYS A 264 4.25 -12.08 -1.22
CA LYS A 264 5.09 -10.89 -0.95
C LYS A 264 5.65 -10.82 0.47
N ILE A 265 5.00 -11.45 1.45
CA ILE A 265 5.46 -11.46 2.85
C ILE A 265 6.33 -12.67 3.20
N VAL A 266 6.47 -13.64 2.29
CA VAL A 266 7.33 -14.81 2.53
C VAL A 266 8.78 -14.35 2.73
N GLU A 267 9.33 -14.68 3.90
CA GLU A 267 10.71 -14.36 4.27
C GLU A 267 11.69 -15.41 3.70
N ASP A 268 11.93 -15.36 2.39
CA ASP A 268 12.98 -16.17 1.74
C ASP A 268 13.92 -15.26 0.94
N PRO A 269 15.21 -15.15 1.33
CA PRO A 269 16.16 -14.27 0.65
C PRO A 269 16.48 -14.71 -0.80
N ARG A 270 16.16 -15.94 -1.19
CA ARG A 270 16.35 -16.46 -2.55
C ARG A 270 15.08 -16.44 -3.40
N LYS A 271 14.00 -15.86 -2.88
CA LYS A 271 12.72 -15.72 -3.57
C LYS A 271 12.46 -14.26 -3.91
N ILE A 272 11.97 -14.05 -5.13
CA ILE A 272 11.53 -12.74 -5.60
C ILE A 272 10.09 -12.79 -6.11
N VAL A 273 9.43 -11.64 -6.07
CA VAL A 273 8.12 -11.43 -6.70
C VAL A 273 8.24 -10.29 -7.69
N LEU A 274 7.94 -10.55 -8.96
CA LEU A 274 7.79 -9.53 -10.00
C LEU A 274 6.30 -9.26 -10.20
N HIS A 275 5.87 -8.07 -9.77
CA HIS A 275 4.54 -7.57 -10.07
C HIS A 275 4.64 -6.61 -11.25
N PHE A 276 3.92 -6.86 -12.34
CA PHE A 276 4.02 -6.03 -13.53
C PHE A 276 2.67 -5.75 -14.16
N ASP A 277 2.61 -4.61 -14.84
CA ASP A 277 1.43 -4.14 -15.56
C ASP A 277 1.82 -3.15 -16.66
N TYR A 278 0.91 -2.94 -17.61
CA TYR A 278 1.03 -1.83 -18.56
C TYR A 278 0.49 -0.55 -17.92
N ALA A 279 1.31 0.50 -17.94
CA ALA A 279 0.76 1.84 -17.80
C ALA A 279 0.12 2.23 -19.14
N GLU A 280 -1.02 2.93 -19.10
CA GLU A 280 -1.56 3.58 -20.30
C GLU A 280 -0.45 4.41 -20.96
N ASN A 281 -0.33 4.28 -22.28
CA ASN A 281 0.69 4.94 -23.09
C ASN A 281 0.80 6.42 -22.73
N TRP A 282 2.03 6.89 -22.55
CA TRP A 282 2.25 8.30 -22.35
C TRP A 282 2.08 9.03 -23.66
N THR A 283 1.15 9.98 -23.68
CA THR A 283 0.98 10.89 -24.80
C THR A 283 2.01 12.01 -24.67
N ILE A 284 2.83 12.19 -25.70
CA ILE A 284 3.84 13.25 -25.72
C ILE A 284 3.10 14.59 -25.73
N VAL A 285 3.48 15.46 -24.79
CA VAL A 285 2.95 16.82 -24.66
C VAL A 285 4.03 17.84 -25.01
N TYR A 286 3.66 18.99 -25.52
CA TYR A 286 4.56 20.12 -25.80
C TYR A 286 4.09 21.37 -25.07
N SER A 287 5.02 22.28 -24.76
CA SER A 287 4.69 23.60 -24.18
C SER A 287 3.92 24.50 -25.16
N SER A 288 4.19 24.36 -26.46
CA SER A 288 3.42 24.99 -27.54
C SER A 288 3.10 23.95 -28.60
N GLU A 289 1.82 23.57 -28.70
CA GLU A 289 1.32 22.51 -29.59
C GLU A 289 0.76 23.12 -30.88
N ILE A 290 1.28 22.70 -32.03
CA ILE A 290 0.69 23.07 -33.33
C ILE A 290 -0.67 22.38 -33.49
N GLN A 291 -1.63 23.06 -34.14
CA GLN A 291 -3.01 22.57 -34.25
C GLN A 291 -3.11 21.16 -34.88
N SER A 292 -2.24 20.82 -35.83
CA SER A 292 -2.24 19.49 -36.47
C SER A 292 -1.85 18.36 -35.52
N TYR A 293 -1.05 18.64 -34.48
CA TYR A 293 -0.63 17.63 -33.50
C TYR A 293 -1.78 17.15 -32.62
N HIS A 294 -2.80 17.98 -32.43
CA HIS A 294 -4.02 17.63 -31.68
C HIS A 294 -4.70 16.37 -32.22
N TRP A 295 -4.66 16.17 -33.54
CA TRP A 295 -5.31 15.05 -34.23
C TRP A 295 -4.44 13.78 -34.32
N GLN A 296 -3.12 13.92 -34.20
CA GLN A 296 -2.16 12.81 -34.31
C GLN A 296 -1.11 12.90 -33.22
N LYS A 297 -1.52 12.52 -32.01
CA LYS A 297 -0.63 12.52 -30.86
C LYS A 297 0.32 11.33 -30.91
N LYS A 298 1.62 11.61 -30.77
CA LYS A 298 2.62 10.56 -30.57
C LYS A 298 2.53 10.02 -29.16
N GLN A 299 2.74 8.72 -29.02
CA GLN A 299 2.66 8.04 -27.75
C GLN A 299 3.89 7.15 -27.53
N ILE A 300 4.21 6.90 -26.26
CA ILE A 300 5.28 6.00 -25.83
C ILE A 300 4.65 4.95 -24.91
N THR A 301 4.91 3.68 -25.21
CA THR A 301 4.50 2.55 -24.35
C THR A 301 5.36 2.53 -23.10
N ILE A 302 4.72 2.30 -21.95
CA ILE A 302 5.39 2.14 -20.67
C ILE A 302 4.89 0.85 -20.01
N PHE A 303 5.75 -0.15 -19.95
CA PHE A 303 5.53 -1.38 -19.19
C PHE A 303 6.25 -1.28 -17.86
N THR A 304 5.53 -1.49 -16.76
CA THR A 304 6.04 -1.25 -15.41
C THR A 304 6.16 -2.55 -14.64
N CYS A 305 7.21 -2.65 -13.82
CA CYS A 305 7.44 -3.82 -12.96
C CYS A 305 7.99 -3.39 -11.60
N VAL A 306 7.46 -3.97 -10.53
CA VAL A 306 7.90 -3.81 -9.15
C VAL A 306 8.48 -5.14 -8.69
N LEU A 307 9.75 -5.09 -8.27
CA LEU A 307 10.44 -6.20 -7.64
C LEU A 307 10.24 -6.14 -6.13
N THR A 308 9.76 -7.24 -5.54
CA THR A 308 9.71 -7.43 -4.10
C THR A 308 10.69 -8.53 -3.70
N THR A 309 11.53 -8.23 -2.71
CA THR A 309 12.54 -9.15 -2.15
C THR A 309 12.42 -9.19 -0.64
N SER A 310 12.67 -10.35 -0.03
CA SER A 310 12.81 -10.42 1.43
C SER A 310 14.08 -9.67 1.85
N SER A 311 13.92 -8.61 2.63
CA SER A 311 15.04 -7.83 3.18
C SER A 311 14.97 -7.92 4.71
N SER A 312 16.12 -8.12 5.38
CA SER A 312 16.21 -8.41 6.81
C SER A 312 15.47 -7.41 7.75
N PRO A 313 15.19 -7.77 9.02
CA PRO A 313 14.12 -7.21 9.87
C PRO A 313 14.23 -5.73 10.29
N ARG A 314 15.18 -4.95 9.75
CA ARG A 314 15.37 -3.54 10.14
C ARG A 314 14.49 -2.54 9.39
N SER A 315 13.61 -2.98 8.49
CA SER A 315 12.63 -2.12 7.83
C SER A 315 11.19 -2.60 8.07
N LEU A 316 10.78 -2.57 9.35
CA LEU A 316 9.35 -2.63 9.71
C LEU A 316 8.68 -1.30 9.39
N ILE A 317 8.53 -0.99 8.10
CA ILE A 317 7.53 -0.01 7.66
C ILE A 317 6.85 -0.57 6.40
N PHE A 318 5.54 -0.73 6.51
CA PHE A 318 4.62 -0.90 5.40
C PHE A 318 4.76 0.27 4.42
N THR A 319 5.38 0.05 3.26
CA THR A 319 5.10 0.86 2.06
C THR A 319 5.53 0.05 0.84
N CYS A 320 4.65 -0.09 -0.16
CA CYS A 320 4.96 -0.72 -1.44
C CYS A 320 6.06 0.00 -2.26
N VAL A 321 6.67 1.06 -1.72
CA VAL A 321 7.89 1.70 -2.22
C VAL A 321 8.65 2.27 -1.02
N LEU A 322 9.56 1.49 -0.43
CA LEU A 322 10.55 2.00 0.53
C LEU A 322 11.93 2.03 -0.13
N THR A 323 12.45 3.24 -0.23
CA THR A 323 13.83 3.57 -0.58
C THR A 323 14.76 2.98 0.48
N THR A 324 15.41 1.87 0.18
CA THR A 324 16.65 1.45 0.86
C THR A 324 17.80 1.57 -0.12
N SER A 325 18.94 2.07 0.35
CA SER A 325 20.06 2.61 -0.41
C SER A 325 20.94 1.59 -1.16
N SER A 326 20.41 0.50 -1.73
CA SER A 326 21.30 -0.47 -2.39
C SER A 326 20.74 -1.36 -3.50
N SER A 327 19.55 -1.10 -4.05
CA SER A 327 19.16 -1.63 -5.39
C SER A 327 17.82 -1.06 -5.88
N PRO A 328 17.64 -0.79 -7.18
CA PRO A 328 16.36 -0.38 -7.72
C PRO A 328 15.35 -1.54 -7.63
N ARG A 329 14.19 -1.27 -7.02
CA ARG A 329 13.07 -2.22 -6.88
C ARG A 329 11.93 -1.97 -7.87
N SER A 330 12.14 -1.08 -8.83
CA SER A 330 11.10 -0.58 -9.73
C SER A 330 11.68 -0.35 -11.11
N PHE A 331 10.97 -0.83 -12.13
CA PHE A 331 11.38 -0.82 -13.52
C PHE A 331 10.29 -0.21 -14.38
N ALA A 332 10.70 0.51 -15.42
CA ALA A 332 9.82 0.92 -16.49
C ALA A 332 10.51 0.64 -17.84
N VAL A 333 10.02 -0.35 -18.56
CA VAL A 333 10.42 -0.62 -19.94
C VAL A 333 9.65 0.34 -20.83
N VAL A 334 10.36 1.14 -21.61
CA VAL A 334 9.78 2.17 -22.49
C VAL A 334 10.09 1.88 -23.95
N SER A 335 9.10 2.11 -24.82
CA SER A 335 9.21 1.79 -26.24
C SER A 335 8.33 2.68 -27.12
N ASP A 336 8.81 2.94 -28.34
CA ASP A 336 8.02 3.56 -29.42
C ASP A 336 7.11 2.55 -30.14
N ALA A 337 7.16 1.26 -29.79
CA ALA A 337 6.20 0.24 -30.25
C ALA A 337 4.90 0.31 -29.44
N LEU A 338 3.76 0.49 -30.11
CA LEU A 338 2.45 0.68 -29.46
C LEU A 338 1.62 -0.59 -29.31
N HIS A 339 2.14 -1.73 -29.79
CA HIS A 339 1.45 -3.01 -29.74
C HIS A 339 1.66 -3.70 -28.39
N HIS A 340 0.61 -3.71 -27.55
CA HIS A 340 0.60 -4.40 -26.26
C HIS A 340 0.17 -5.85 -26.43
N ASP A 341 1.11 -6.69 -26.88
CA ASP A 341 0.88 -8.12 -27.09
C ASP A 341 1.82 -8.99 -26.25
N THR A 342 1.56 -10.31 -26.27
CA THR A 342 2.40 -11.28 -25.57
C THR A 342 3.88 -11.15 -25.91
N ALA A 343 4.20 -10.88 -27.19
CA ALA A 343 5.59 -10.79 -27.64
C ALA A 343 6.32 -9.62 -26.98
N PHE A 344 5.69 -8.44 -26.96
CA PHE A 344 6.26 -7.29 -26.27
C PHE A 344 6.42 -7.55 -24.78
N THR A 345 5.43 -8.14 -24.11
CA THR A 345 5.51 -8.45 -22.67
C THR A 345 6.69 -9.38 -22.36
N LEU A 346 6.86 -10.45 -23.13
CA LEU A 346 7.98 -11.38 -22.95
C LEU A 346 9.32 -10.70 -23.15
N LEU A 347 9.44 -9.83 -24.16
CA LEU A 347 10.66 -9.07 -24.39
C LEU A 347 10.93 -8.10 -23.24
N ALA A 348 9.91 -7.40 -22.75
CA ALA A 348 10.03 -6.48 -21.62
C ALA A 348 10.46 -7.21 -20.33
N LEU A 349 9.89 -8.38 -20.05
CA LEU A 349 10.30 -9.23 -18.93
C LEU A 349 11.73 -9.74 -19.10
N LYS A 350 12.10 -10.19 -20.31
CA LYS A 350 13.47 -10.62 -20.62
C LYS A 350 14.50 -9.52 -20.38
N LYS A 351 14.18 -8.27 -20.73
CA LYS A 351 15.05 -7.12 -20.46
C LYS A 351 15.20 -6.82 -18.97
N ILE A 352 14.13 -7.02 -18.19
CA ILE A 352 14.18 -6.89 -16.73
C ILE A 352 15.04 -8.03 -16.15
N ASP A 353 14.86 -9.27 -16.62
CA ASP A 353 15.65 -10.42 -16.19
C ASP A 353 17.15 -10.22 -16.51
N GLU A 354 17.50 -9.76 -17.71
CA GLU A 354 18.88 -9.41 -18.10
C GLU A 354 19.49 -8.37 -17.15
N PHE A 355 18.72 -7.35 -16.76
CA PHE A 355 19.18 -6.36 -15.78
C PHE A 355 19.35 -6.97 -14.38
N LEU A 356 18.45 -7.87 -13.97
CA LEU A 356 18.54 -8.56 -12.68
C LEU A 356 19.73 -9.52 -12.61
N ASP A 357 20.13 -10.13 -13.74
CA ASP A 357 21.32 -10.97 -13.80
C ASP A 357 22.61 -10.16 -13.60
N GLU A 358 22.63 -8.90 -14.05
CA GLU A 358 23.80 -8.02 -13.90
C GLU A 358 23.92 -7.39 -12.50
N VAL A 359 22.81 -6.90 -11.94
CA VAL A 359 22.83 -6.07 -10.71
C VAL A 359 21.82 -6.49 -9.63
N GLY A 360 21.01 -7.50 -9.92
CA GLY A 360 19.97 -7.99 -9.03
C GLY A 360 20.48 -8.92 -7.93
N PRO A 361 19.60 -9.27 -6.97
CA PRO A 361 19.91 -10.29 -5.97
C PRO A 361 20.00 -11.68 -6.61
N ILE A 362 20.81 -12.58 -6.05
CA ILE A 362 20.81 -13.99 -6.46
C ILE A 362 19.50 -14.64 -5.97
N TYR A 363 18.68 -15.15 -6.89
CA TYR A 363 17.43 -15.83 -6.59
C TYR A 363 17.38 -17.21 -7.25
N THR A 364 16.64 -18.13 -6.63
CA THR A 364 16.39 -19.48 -7.15
C THR A 364 14.93 -19.71 -7.51
N SER A 365 14.04 -18.79 -7.12
CA SER A 365 12.61 -18.88 -7.38
C SER A 365 12.01 -17.50 -7.59
N CYS A 366 11.15 -17.38 -8.60
CA CYS A 366 10.44 -16.17 -8.94
C CYS A 366 8.92 -16.43 -9.00
N THR A 367 8.14 -15.48 -8.50
CA THR A 367 6.68 -15.47 -8.67
C THR A 367 6.27 -14.24 -9.48
N TYR A 368 5.54 -14.46 -10.56
CA TYR A 368 4.93 -13.41 -11.36
C TYR A 368 3.57 -13.03 -10.79
N VAL A 369 3.27 -11.74 -10.85
CA VAL A 369 1.96 -11.18 -10.54
C VAL A 369 1.60 -10.20 -11.65
N SER A 370 0.40 -10.31 -12.20
CA SER A 370 -0.14 -9.36 -13.17
C SER A 370 -1.66 -9.32 -13.13
N ASP A 371 -2.27 -8.46 -13.94
CA ASP A 371 -3.70 -8.56 -14.21
C ASP A 371 -4.03 -9.75 -15.13
N GLY A 372 -5.32 -10.04 -15.28
CA GLY A 372 -5.82 -11.14 -16.09
C GLY A 372 -6.00 -10.83 -17.59
N ALA A 373 -5.40 -9.77 -18.13
CA ALA A 373 -5.63 -9.35 -19.51
C ALA A 373 -5.18 -10.39 -20.53
N ALA A 374 -6.13 -10.83 -21.38
CA ALA A 374 -5.90 -11.91 -22.33
C ALA A 374 -4.95 -11.54 -23.47
N ALA A 375 -4.86 -10.25 -23.83
CA ALA A 375 -4.03 -9.80 -24.96
C ALA A 375 -2.53 -9.99 -24.71
N HIS A 376 -2.08 -9.85 -23.46
CA HIS A 376 -0.64 -9.80 -23.13
C HIS A 376 -0.21 -10.68 -21.96
N PHE A 377 -1.06 -10.99 -20.97
CA PHE A 377 -0.67 -11.79 -19.80
C PHE A 377 -1.34 -13.17 -19.76
N LYS A 378 -2.66 -13.22 -19.83
CA LYS A 378 -3.43 -14.44 -19.55
C LYS A 378 -3.85 -15.16 -20.82
N ASN A 379 -2.88 -15.72 -21.55
CA ASN A 379 -3.12 -16.47 -22.79
C ASN A 379 -2.22 -17.70 -22.95
N ARG A 380 -2.54 -18.52 -23.97
CA ARG A 380 -1.84 -19.79 -24.25
C ARG A 380 -0.35 -19.62 -24.54
N PHE A 381 0.06 -18.48 -25.11
CA PHE A 381 1.46 -18.24 -25.47
C PHE A 381 2.28 -17.96 -24.22
N GLN A 382 1.79 -17.11 -23.31
CA GLN A 382 2.42 -16.91 -22.00
C GLN A 382 2.48 -18.21 -21.19
N PHE A 383 1.40 -19.01 -21.24
CA PHE A 383 1.36 -20.32 -20.59
C PHE A 383 2.40 -21.29 -21.15
N TYR A 384 2.64 -21.27 -22.47
CA TYR A 384 3.65 -22.08 -23.13
C TYR A 384 5.07 -21.67 -22.71
N GLU A 385 5.37 -20.37 -22.74
CA GLU A 385 6.70 -19.82 -22.41
C GLU A 385 7.06 -20.00 -20.93
N LEU A 386 6.06 -19.99 -20.04
CA LEU A 386 6.25 -20.25 -18.62
C LEU A 386 6.83 -21.65 -18.35
N LYS A 387 6.52 -22.65 -19.19
CA LYS A 387 7.06 -24.01 -19.02
C LYS A 387 8.59 -24.04 -19.16
N SER A 388 9.11 -23.30 -20.13
CA SER A 388 10.55 -23.19 -20.39
C SER A 388 11.30 -22.25 -19.44
N ASN A 389 10.60 -21.42 -18.66
CA ASN A 389 11.25 -20.53 -17.71
C ASN A 389 11.79 -21.33 -16.51
N ALA A 390 13.09 -21.24 -16.24
CA ALA A 390 13.77 -22.01 -15.20
C ALA A 390 13.45 -21.49 -13.78
N TYR A 391 13.23 -20.18 -13.62
CA TYR A 391 13.13 -19.54 -12.32
C TYR A 391 11.68 -19.31 -11.88
N VAL A 392 10.78 -19.04 -12.81
CA VAL A 392 9.39 -18.70 -12.49
C VAL A 392 8.61 -19.96 -12.12
N GLN A 393 8.23 -20.05 -10.85
CA GLN A 393 7.51 -21.20 -10.31
C GLN A 393 5.99 -20.99 -10.29
N LYS A 394 5.56 -19.73 -10.24
CA LYS A 394 4.16 -19.37 -10.10
C LYS A 394 3.84 -18.07 -10.82
N TRP A 395 2.64 -17.99 -11.39
CA TRP A 395 2.06 -16.74 -11.89
C TRP A 395 0.66 -16.55 -11.28
N LEU A 396 0.51 -15.49 -10.50
CA LEU A 396 -0.75 -15.07 -9.89
C LEU A 396 -1.42 -13.96 -10.71
N PHE A 397 -2.73 -14.06 -10.89
CA PHE A 397 -3.53 -13.08 -11.62
C PHE A 397 -4.48 -12.35 -10.67
N SER A 398 -4.45 -11.02 -10.67
CA SER A 398 -5.44 -10.24 -9.95
C SER A 398 -6.86 -10.49 -10.47
N ALA A 399 -7.86 -10.28 -9.62
CA ALA A 399 -9.25 -10.34 -10.04
C ALA A 399 -9.55 -9.29 -11.12
N PRO A 400 -10.42 -9.58 -12.11
CA PRO A 400 -10.86 -8.61 -13.11
C PRO A 400 -11.38 -7.32 -12.46
N GLY A 401 -10.94 -6.17 -12.98
CA GLY A 401 -11.30 -4.85 -12.42
C GLY A 401 -10.54 -4.45 -11.15
N HIS A 402 -9.64 -5.31 -10.64
CA HIS A 402 -8.80 -5.09 -9.45
C HIS A 402 -7.31 -5.19 -9.75
N GLY A 403 -6.91 -4.90 -10.99
CA GLY A 403 -5.50 -4.90 -11.42
C GLY A 403 -4.68 -3.76 -10.82
N LYS A 404 -5.31 -2.71 -10.28
CA LYS A 404 -4.58 -1.53 -9.78
C LYS A 404 -3.60 -1.89 -8.66
N ASN A 405 -2.37 -1.45 -8.82
CA ASN A 405 -1.27 -1.82 -7.95
C ASN A 405 -0.13 -0.79 -7.96
N ALA A 406 1.00 -1.14 -7.32
CA ALA A 406 2.17 -0.25 -7.24
C ALA A 406 2.79 0.09 -8.62
N CYS A 407 2.59 -0.75 -9.64
CA CYS A 407 2.96 -0.50 -11.03
C CYS A 407 2.30 0.75 -11.59
N ASP A 408 1.02 1.01 -11.27
CA ASP A 408 0.33 2.25 -11.64
C ASP A 408 1.02 3.49 -11.07
N GLY A 409 1.57 3.36 -9.86
CA GLY A 409 2.36 4.39 -9.20
C GLY A 409 3.63 4.72 -9.98
N ILE A 410 4.38 3.70 -10.42
CA ILE A 410 5.56 3.88 -11.28
C ILE A 410 5.17 4.54 -12.60
N GLY A 411 4.13 4.02 -13.26
CA GLY A 411 3.63 4.57 -14.51
C GLY A 411 3.22 6.03 -14.35
N GLY A 412 2.52 6.36 -13.26
CA GLY A 412 2.14 7.73 -12.90
C GLY A 412 3.36 8.65 -12.70
N VAL A 413 4.38 8.20 -11.98
CA VAL A 413 5.62 8.96 -11.76
C VAL A 413 6.35 9.22 -13.07
N VAL A 414 6.58 8.18 -13.89
CA VAL A 414 7.27 8.33 -15.18
C VAL A 414 6.51 9.29 -16.10
N LYS A 415 5.19 9.11 -16.24
CA LYS A 415 4.34 9.98 -17.06
C LYS A 415 4.32 11.42 -16.56
N HIS A 416 4.17 11.62 -15.26
CA HIS A 416 4.16 12.95 -14.67
C HIS A 416 5.50 13.66 -14.88
N SER A 417 6.62 12.98 -14.60
CA SER A 417 7.96 13.52 -14.84
C SER A 417 8.21 13.83 -16.31
N ALA A 418 7.76 12.99 -17.23
CA ALA A 418 7.85 13.23 -18.67
C ALA A 418 7.04 14.46 -19.10
N SER A 419 5.79 14.57 -18.64
CA SER A 419 4.93 15.72 -18.95
C SER A 419 5.52 17.02 -18.39
N ILE A 420 5.96 17.04 -17.13
CA ILE A 420 6.58 18.22 -16.52
C ILE A 420 7.89 18.59 -17.22
N TYR A 421 8.69 17.60 -17.64
CA TYR A 421 9.90 17.85 -18.41
C TYR A 421 9.56 18.59 -19.71
N ASN A 422 8.68 18.03 -20.54
CA ASN A 422 8.34 18.62 -21.84
C ASN A 422 7.69 20.00 -21.72
N LEU A 423 6.79 20.20 -20.76
CA LEU A 423 6.13 21.50 -20.55
C LEU A 423 7.11 22.60 -20.11
N ARG A 424 8.26 22.23 -19.54
CA ARG A 424 9.33 23.16 -19.13
C ARG A 424 10.48 23.24 -20.14
N SER A 425 10.43 22.45 -21.20
CA SER A 425 11.44 22.46 -22.25
C SER A 425 10.98 23.30 -23.44
N ASP A 426 11.97 23.83 -24.16
CA ASP A 426 11.80 24.30 -25.52
C ASP A 426 11.49 23.12 -26.47
N ALA A 427 11.03 23.42 -27.68
CA ALA A 427 10.63 22.39 -28.64
C ALA A 427 11.79 21.43 -29.01
N SER A 428 13.02 21.94 -29.10
CA SER A 428 14.25 21.17 -29.31
C SER A 428 14.59 20.25 -28.15
N GLY A 429 14.34 20.68 -26.92
CA GLY A 429 14.62 19.94 -25.70
C GLY A 429 13.54 18.93 -25.32
N ALA A 430 12.34 18.98 -25.87
CA ALA A 430 11.24 18.08 -25.54
C ALA A 430 11.56 16.60 -25.82
N ILE A 431 11.03 15.68 -25.01
CA ILE A 431 11.05 14.24 -25.25
C ILE A 431 10.16 13.94 -26.45
N GLN A 432 10.71 13.30 -27.49
CA GLN A 432 9.97 12.99 -28.72
C GLN A 432 9.83 11.48 -29.01
N ASN A 433 10.56 10.64 -28.29
CA ASN A 433 10.60 9.18 -28.45
C ASN A 433 11.09 8.50 -27.16
N ALA A 434 11.06 7.16 -27.12
CA ALA A 434 11.45 6.39 -25.94
C ALA A 434 12.93 6.59 -25.54
N ASN A 435 13.82 6.74 -26.53
CA ASN A 435 15.25 7.03 -26.28
C ASN A 435 15.45 8.36 -25.56
N ASP A 436 14.76 9.41 -26.00
CA ASP A 436 14.78 10.71 -25.34
C ASP A 436 14.27 10.62 -23.90
N LEU A 437 13.20 9.85 -23.68
CA LEU A 437 12.59 9.68 -22.37
C LEU A 437 13.62 9.14 -21.37
N ILE A 438 14.33 8.07 -21.73
CA ILE A 438 15.36 7.47 -20.87
C ILE A 438 16.48 8.46 -20.60
N ARG A 439 17.08 9.00 -21.66
CA ARG A 439 18.22 9.91 -21.57
C ARG A 439 17.91 11.14 -20.70
N LYS A 440 16.69 11.67 -20.78
CA LYS A 440 16.27 12.90 -20.10
C LYS A 440 15.73 12.65 -18.69
N LEU A 441 15.14 11.49 -18.42
CA LEU A 441 14.47 11.19 -17.14
C LEU A 441 15.24 10.23 -16.23
N GLN A 442 16.09 9.34 -16.73
CA GLN A 442 16.84 8.41 -15.88
C GLN A 442 17.62 9.13 -14.76
N PRO A 443 18.33 10.25 -15.02
CA PRO A 443 19.03 11.00 -13.96
C PRO A 443 18.08 11.64 -12.94
N LYS A 444 16.80 11.83 -13.29
CA LYS A 444 15.77 12.47 -12.44
C LYS A 444 14.94 11.45 -11.66
N LEU A 445 15.04 10.16 -12.01
CA LEU A 445 14.28 9.06 -11.43
C LEU A 445 15.23 8.04 -10.78
N PRO A 446 15.90 8.36 -9.66
CA PRO A 446 16.91 7.49 -9.05
C PRO A 446 16.33 6.17 -8.51
N ASN A 447 15.02 6.10 -8.29
CA ASN A 447 14.34 4.92 -7.75
C ASN A 447 13.64 4.08 -8.83
N VAL A 448 13.72 4.47 -10.11
CA VAL A 448 13.11 3.73 -11.22
C VAL A 448 14.18 3.49 -12.28
N THR A 449 14.45 2.22 -12.59
CA THR A 449 15.29 1.84 -13.72
C THR A 449 14.46 1.91 -15.00
N LEU A 450 14.83 2.80 -15.91
CA LEU A 450 14.23 2.91 -17.24
C LEU A 450 15.03 2.04 -18.21
N ILE A 451 14.32 1.19 -18.95
CA ILE A 451 14.92 0.23 -19.87
C ILE A 451 14.34 0.47 -21.26
N LEU A 452 15.20 0.54 -22.27
CA LEU A 452 14.76 0.72 -23.65
C LEU A 452 14.39 -0.61 -24.28
N VAL A 453 13.27 -0.62 -25.01
CA VAL A 453 13.02 -1.58 -26.09
C VAL A 453 12.76 -0.78 -27.35
N SER A 454 13.61 -0.93 -28.36
CA SER A 454 13.41 -0.24 -29.64
C SER A 454 12.22 -0.84 -30.40
N ARG A 455 11.66 -0.09 -31.35
CA ARG A 455 10.56 -0.60 -32.17
C ARG A 455 11.00 -1.81 -33.00
N GLU A 456 12.18 -1.70 -33.59
CA GLU A 456 12.81 -2.71 -34.44
C GLU A 456 13.07 -3.99 -33.64
N GLU A 457 13.54 -3.88 -32.40
CA GLU A 457 13.75 -5.03 -31.51
C GLU A 457 12.43 -5.72 -31.17
N ALA A 458 11.39 -4.95 -30.83
CA ALA A 458 10.07 -5.49 -30.52
C ALA A 458 9.42 -6.20 -31.73
N GLU A 459 9.56 -5.63 -32.92
CA GLU A 459 9.03 -6.20 -34.17
C GLU A 459 9.77 -7.49 -34.55
N ALA A 460 11.12 -7.47 -34.55
CA ALA A 460 11.92 -8.65 -34.84
C ALA A 460 11.65 -9.81 -33.86
N PHE A 461 11.51 -9.50 -32.56
CA PHE A 461 11.18 -10.50 -31.56
C PHE A 461 9.79 -11.11 -31.79
N ARG A 462 8.80 -10.26 -32.11
CA ARG A 462 7.43 -10.70 -32.41
C ARG A 462 7.37 -11.61 -33.63
N GLU A 463 8.05 -11.25 -34.71
CA GLU A 463 8.10 -12.05 -35.93
C GLU A 463 8.73 -13.41 -35.67
N LYS A 464 9.86 -13.45 -34.96
CA LYS A 464 10.54 -14.69 -34.58
C LYS A 464 9.61 -15.62 -33.79
N LYS A 465 8.93 -15.12 -32.76
CA LYS A 465 8.01 -15.92 -31.94
C LYS A 465 6.83 -16.46 -32.74
N LYS A 466 6.21 -15.61 -33.57
CA LYS A 466 5.06 -16.00 -34.40
C LYS A 466 5.42 -17.01 -35.48
N ALA A 467 6.54 -16.83 -36.16
CA ALA A 467 6.93 -17.69 -37.28
C ALA A 467 7.39 -19.08 -36.82
N ASN A 468 8.16 -19.15 -35.72
CA ASN A 468 8.91 -20.35 -35.38
C ASN A 468 8.33 -21.14 -34.20
N GLU A 469 7.75 -20.46 -33.20
CA GLU A 469 7.45 -21.08 -31.90
C GLU A 469 5.94 -21.18 -31.65
N TRP A 470 5.16 -20.18 -32.05
CA TRP A 470 3.75 -20.06 -31.65
C TRP A 470 2.74 -20.69 -32.61
N THR A 471 3.17 -21.05 -33.82
CA THR A 471 2.30 -21.65 -34.85
C THR A 471 1.65 -22.95 -34.37
N SER A 472 2.35 -23.75 -33.57
CA SER A 472 1.91 -25.06 -33.10
C SER A 472 1.39 -25.08 -31.66
N VAL A 473 1.29 -23.93 -30.97
CA VAL A 473 0.92 -23.87 -29.55
C VAL A 473 -0.58 -24.20 -29.37
N PRO A 474 -0.95 -25.29 -28.67
CA PRO A 474 -2.33 -25.70 -28.52
C PRO A 474 -3.11 -24.77 -27.58
N THR A 475 -4.44 -24.85 -27.66
CA THR A 475 -5.32 -24.18 -26.69
C THR A 475 -5.26 -24.88 -25.33
N VAL A 476 -5.30 -24.10 -24.24
CA VAL A 476 -5.25 -24.63 -22.87
C VAL A 476 -6.65 -24.53 -22.23
N PRO A 477 -7.29 -25.66 -21.86
CA PRO A 477 -8.58 -25.66 -21.18
C PRO A 477 -8.53 -24.91 -19.84
N LYS A 478 -9.64 -24.25 -19.47
CA LYS A 478 -9.83 -23.56 -18.17
C LYS A 478 -8.82 -22.44 -17.85
N LEU A 479 -7.95 -22.07 -18.79
CA LEU A 479 -6.94 -21.03 -18.62
C LEU A 479 -7.53 -19.68 -18.20
N ARG A 480 -8.67 -19.29 -18.76
CA ARG A 480 -9.33 -18.02 -18.41
C ARG A 480 -9.92 -18.03 -16.99
N SER A 481 -10.42 -19.18 -16.54
CA SER A 481 -11.05 -19.34 -15.23
C SER A 481 -10.07 -19.59 -14.08
N SER A 482 -8.82 -19.97 -14.36
CA SER A 482 -7.77 -20.13 -13.34
C SER A 482 -7.17 -18.79 -12.94
N TYR A 483 -6.90 -18.56 -11.67
CA TYR A 483 -6.25 -17.33 -11.22
C TYR A 483 -4.79 -17.53 -10.81
N THR A 484 -4.37 -18.77 -10.80
CA THR A 484 -3.01 -19.16 -10.45
C THR A 484 -2.52 -20.18 -11.46
N TRP A 485 -1.33 -19.97 -12.00
CA TRP A 485 -0.58 -20.97 -12.73
C TRP A 485 0.62 -21.39 -11.88
N VAL A 486 0.79 -22.69 -11.66
CA VAL A 486 1.89 -23.23 -10.85
C VAL A 486 2.68 -24.24 -11.69
N LYS A 487 4.00 -24.15 -11.61
CA LYS A 487 4.89 -25.14 -12.20
C LYS A 487 4.98 -26.37 -11.28
N GLN A 488 4.69 -27.55 -11.83
CA GLN A 488 4.80 -28.85 -11.16
C GLN A 488 5.73 -29.74 -12.01
N GLY A 489 7.02 -29.72 -11.70
CA GLY A 489 8.03 -30.37 -12.55
C GLY A 489 8.19 -29.65 -13.90
N GLU A 490 8.02 -30.38 -15.00
CA GLU A 490 8.05 -29.82 -16.36
C GLU A 490 6.68 -29.29 -16.85
N GLU A 491 5.62 -29.54 -16.09
CA GLU A 491 4.27 -29.08 -16.43
C GLU A 491 3.90 -27.79 -15.70
N VAL A 492 2.96 -27.06 -16.30
CA VAL A 492 2.29 -25.92 -15.65
C VAL A 492 0.84 -26.29 -15.50
N VAL A 493 0.30 -26.11 -14.30
CA VAL A 493 -1.08 -26.44 -13.95
C VAL A 493 -1.87 -25.18 -13.66
N CYS A 494 -3.08 -25.12 -14.20
CA CYS A 494 -4.06 -24.09 -13.89
C CYS A 494 -4.77 -24.44 -12.58
N GLU A 495 -4.41 -23.78 -11.49
CA GLU A 495 -5.10 -23.98 -10.21
C GLU A 495 -6.39 -23.16 -10.17
N PRO A 496 -7.53 -23.78 -9.78
CA PRO A 496 -8.71 -23.02 -9.42
C PRO A 496 -8.40 -22.19 -8.16
N LEU A 497 -9.17 -21.11 -7.98
CA LEU A 497 -9.18 -20.30 -6.76
C LEU A 497 -9.24 -21.12 -5.47
#